data_AF-A0A7V9PP45-F1
#
_entry.id   AF-A0A7V9PP45-F1
#
_cell.length_a   1.000
_cell.length_b   1.000
_cell.length_c   1.000
_cell.angle_alpha   90.00
_cell.angle_beta   90.00
_cell.angle_gamma   90.00
#
_symmetry.space_group_name_H-M   'P 1'
#
loop_
_entity.id
_entity.type
_entity.pdbx_description
1 polymer ?
#
loop_
_entity_poly.entity_id
_entity_poly.type
_entity_poly.pdbx_seq_one_letter_code
_entity_poly.pdbx_strand_id
1 'polypeptide(L)'
;EAMPPIDVFRVGDAHFVRDGHHRVSVARIQGERTIDAWVTEVVTKVGADGTLRIADLPQKGHERLFAERVPLGPQARGRLRLSDPWRYGELAEGVDAWGFRLLQRDGVSLGRAEVARRWFSEEYAPVVALLREAALFDAAREREADAYLRLSAERYRIMRSQEWSDEAVEGLRRG
;
A
#
# COMPACT_ATOMS: atom_id res chain seq x y z
N GLU A 1 9.26 6.49 -46.69
CA GLU A 1 8.13 7.11 -45.96
C GLU A 1 8.51 7.10 -44.48
N ALA A 2 8.48 8.25 -43.80
CA ALA A 2 8.89 8.31 -42.39
C ALA A 2 7.81 7.64 -41.53
N MET A 3 8.19 6.67 -40.72
CA MET A 3 7.24 6.06 -39.78
C MET A 3 6.75 7.13 -38.81
N PRO A 4 5.45 7.17 -38.49
CA PRO A 4 4.96 8.10 -37.48
C PRO A 4 5.68 7.85 -36.15
N PRO A 5 5.97 8.90 -35.37
CA PRO A 5 6.62 8.77 -34.08
C PRO A 5 5.79 7.92 -33.11
N ILE A 6 6.47 7.16 -32.26
CA ILE A 6 5.83 6.41 -31.16
C ILE A 6 5.45 7.35 -30.02
N ASP A 7 4.71 6.84 -29.04
CA ASP A 7 4.29 7.60 -27.88
C ASP A 7 4.83 6.92 -26.62
N VAL A 8 5.56 7.66 -25.78
CA VAL A 8 6.26 7.10 -24.63
C VAL A 8 6.12 7.95 -23.38
N PHE A 9 6.10 7.29 -22.22
CA PHE A 9 6.36 7.92 -20.93
C PHE A 9 7.83 7.78 -20.58
N ARG A 10 8.44 8.84 -20.04
CA ARG A 10 9.78 8.82 -19.44
C ARG A 10 9.67 8.97 -17.92
N VAL A 11 10.25 8.04 -17.18
CA VAL A 11 10.32 8.06 -15.71
C VAL A 11 11.79 7.89 -15.32
N GLY A 12 12.44 8.96 -14.86
CA GLY A 12 13.90 8.97 -14.71
C GLY A 12 14.60 8.72 -16.05
N ASP A 13 15.44 7.68 -16.12
CA ASP A 13 16.15 7.26 -17.34
C ASP A 13 15.42 6.16 -18.13
N ALA A 14 14.30 5.66 -17.61
CA ALA A 14 13.53 4.60 -18.27
C ALA A 14 12.46 5.18 -19.21
N HIS A 15 12.31 4.56 -20.38
CA HIS A 15 11.29 4.89 -21.37
C HIS A 15 10.31 3.73 -21.52
N PHE A 16 9.01 4.06 -21.55
CA PHE A 16 7.92 3.09 -21.61
C PHE A 16 6.94 3.45 -22.72
N VAL A 17 6.69 2.49 -23.62
CA VAL A 17 5.85 2.72 -24.80
C VAL A 17 4.38 2.76 -24.39
N ARG A 18 3.71 3.89 -24.61
CA ARG A 18 2.25 4.05 -24.50
C ARG A 18 1.57 3.55 -25.77
N ASP A 19 2.08 3.96 -26.93
CA ASP A 19 1.60 3.53 -28.24
C ASP A 19 2.77 3.35 -29.22
N GLY A 20 2.65 2.38 -30.13
CA GLY A 20 3.68 2.08 -31.13
C GLY A 20 4.55 0.86 -30.85
N HIS A 21 4.12 -0.07 -29.98
CA HIS A 21 4.84 -1.31 -29.67
C HIS A 21 5.28 -2.11 -30.92
N HIS A 22 4.39 -2.26 -31.90
CA HIS A 22 4.72 -2.96 -33.14
C HIS A 22 5.84 -2.26 -33.92
N ARG A 23 5.84 -0.92 -33.96
CA ARG A 23 6.88 -0.11 -34.61
C ARG A 23 8.22 -0.25 -33.89
N VAL A 24 8.22 -0.31 -32.55
CA VAL A 24 9.43 -0.61 -31.77
C VAL A 24 9.97 -2.00 -32.07
N SER A 25 9.11 -3.00 -32.17
CA SER A 25 9.52 -4.37 -32.54
C SER A 25 10.13 -4.41 -33.95
N VAL A 26 9.52 -3.73 -34.93
CA VAL A 26 10.04 -3.63 -36.30
C VAL A 26 11.39 -2.91 -36.34
N ALA A 27 11.52 -1.77 -35.66
CA ALA A 27 12.78 -1.02 -35.58
C ALA A 27 13.91 -1.86 -34.95
N ARG A 28 13.61 -2.66 -33.92
CA ARG A 28 14.57 -3.60 -33.32
C ARG A 28 15.02 -4.69 -34.28
N ILE A 29 14.10 -5.28 -35.04
CA ILE A 29 14.43 -6.30 -36.04
C ILE A 29 15.30 -5.71 -37.14
N GLN A 30 15.08 -4.44 -37.50
CA GLN A 30 15.86 -3.71 -38.50
C GLN A 30 17.23 -3.21 -37.98
N GLY A 31 17.52 -3.39 -36.68
CA GLY A 31 18.78 -2.96 -36.08
C GLY A 31 18.88 -1.45 -35.87
N GLU A 32 17.75 -0.73 -35.91
CA GLU A 32 17.70 0.71 -35.71
C GLU A 32 18.06 1.05 -34.25
N ARG A 33 18.99 1.99 -34.08
CA ARG A 33 19.46 2.42 -32.74
C ARG A 33 18.59 3.52 -32.14
N THR A 34 17.79 4.18 -32.96
CA THR A 34 16.98 5.35 -32.59
C THR A 34 15.61 5.25 -33.24
N ILE A 35 14.59 5.74 -32.56
CA ILE A 35 13.23 5.83 -33.08
C ILE A 35 12.60 7.14 -32.61
N ASP A 36 11.90 7.83 -33.51
CA ASP A 36 11.22 9.09 -33.16
C ASP A 36 10.06 8.82 -32.22
N ALA A 37 9.95 9.64 -31.17
CA ALA A 37 8.95 9.48 -30.11
C ALA A 37 8.43 10.82 -29.59
N TRP A 38 7.13 10.87 -29.31
CA TRP A 38 6.54 11.87 -28.42
C TRP A 38 6.73 11.42 -26.97
N VAL A 39 7.47 12.20 -26.19
CA VAL A 39 7.86 11.84 -24.82
C VAL A 39 7.04 12.64 -23.81
N THR A 40 6.30 11.96 -22.94
CA THR A 40 5.69 12.55 -21.75
C THR A 40 6.56 12.27 -20.53
N GLU A 41 7.23 13.28 -19.99
CA GLU A 41 8.05 13.13 -18.78
C GLU A 41 7.18 13.09 -17.51
N VAL A 42 7.42 12.08 -16.66
CA VAL A 42 6.73 11.88 -15.39
C VAL A 42 7.74 12.09 -14.26
N VAL A 43 7.61 13.23 -13.57
CA VAL A 43 8.48 13.59 -12.44
C VAL A 43 7.89 13.04 -11.14
N THR A 44 8.59 12.11 -10.49
CA THR A 44 8.18 11.55 -9.19
C THR A 44 9.03 12.10 -8.04
N LYS A 45 8.40 12.45 -6.91
CA LYS A 45 9.05 13.00 -5.70
C LYS A 45 10.04 12.06 -4.98
N VAL A 46 10.21 10.82 -5.45
CA VAL A 46 11.09 9.81 -4.85
C VAL A 46 12.10 9.41 -5.92
N GLY A 47 13.40 9.46 -5.60
CA GLY A 47 14.52 9.27 -6.51
C GLY A 47 14.33 8.07 -7.44
N ALA A 48 14.41 8.34 -8.73
CA ALA A 48 14.32 7.36 -9.79
C ALA A 48 15.69 6.72 -10.03
N ASP A 49 16.24 6.03 -9.02
CA ASP A 49 17.41 5.19 -9.24
C ASP A 49 16.99 4.00 -10.12
N GLY A 50 17.76 3.72 -11.18
CA GLY A 50 17.46 2.93 -12.38
C GLY A 50 17.01 1.47 -12.22
N THR A 51 16.52 1.07 -11.05
CA THR A 51 15.86 -0.19 -10.75
C THR A 51 14.32 -0.15 -10.83
N LEU A 52 13.71 1.01 -11.10
CA LEU A 52 12.25 1.16 -11.20
C LEU A 52 11.67 0.40 -12.42
N ARG A 53 10.88 -0.65 -12.17
CA ARG A 53 10.10 -1.36 -13.20
C ARG A 53 8.67 -0.78 -13.24
N ILE A 54 8.01 -0.79 -14.41
CA ILE A 54 6.60 -0.32 -14.54
C ILE A 54 5.68 -1.04 -13.54
N ALA A 55 5.93 -2.34 -13.29
CA ALA A 55 5.18 -3.11 -12.32
C ALA A 55 5.23 -2.53 -10.89
N ASP A 56 6.27 -1.77 -10.56
CA ASP A 56 6.44 -1.11 -9.26
C ASP A 56 5.65 0.20 -9.16
N LEU A 57 5.14 0.76 -10.27
CA LEU A 57 4.45 2.05 -10.28
C LEU A 57 3.03 1.99 -9.66
N PRO A 58 2.18 0.98 -9.96
CA PRO A 58 0.94 0.75 -9.20
C PRO A 58 1.24 0.37 -7.74
N GLN A 59 2.28 -0.44 -7.55
CA GLN A 59 2.74 -0.92 -6.24
C GLN A 59 3.15 0.23 -5.30
N LYS A 60 3.89 1.20 -5.82
CA LYS A 60 4.27 2.44 -5.12
C LYS A 60 3.11 3.43 -5.04
N GLY A 61 2.10 3.32 -5.90
CA GLY A 61 0.88 4.14 -5.83
C GLY A 61 0.11 3.91 -4.53
N HIS A 62 -0.19 2.65 -4.20
CA HIS A 62 -0.94 2.30 -2.99
C HIS A 62 -0.15 2.57 -1.71
N GLU A 63 1.15 2.21 -1.67
CA GLU A 63 2.02 2.54 -0.52
C GLU A 63 2.17 4.04 -0.31
N ARG A 64 2.33 4.83 -1.38
CA ARG A 64 2.43 6.28 -1.31
C ARG A 64 1.13 6.91 -0.82
N LEU A 65 0.00 6.53 -1.41
CA LEU A 65 -1.32 7.01 -1.00
C LEU A 65 -1.62 6.66 0.46
N PHE A 66 -1.24 5.45 0.90
CA PHE A 66 -1.31 5.07 2.30
C PHE A 66 -0.41 5.95 3.17
N ALA A 67 0.84 6.19 2.78
CA ALA A 67 1.77 7.03 3.53
C ALA A 67 1.29 8.50 3.66
N GLU A 68 0.52 9.00 2.69
CA GLU A 68 -0.15 10.30 2.73
C GLU A 68 -1.38 10.30 3.65
N ARG A 69 -2.21 9.25 3.59
CA ARG A 69 -3.41 9.12 4.44
C ARG A 69 -3.08 8.82 5.89
N VAL A 70 -2.04 8.01 6.13
CA VAL A 70 -1.58 7.49 7.41
C VAL A 70 -0.10 7.87 7.64
N PRO A 71 0.19 9.14 7.95
CA PRO A 71 1.56 9.62 8.08
C PRO A 71 2.16 9.18 9.42
N LEU A 72 2.97 8.12 9.35
CA LEU A 72 3.70 7.55 10.48
C LEU A 72 5.23 7.67 10.30
N GLY A 73 5.94 7.66 11.42
CA GLY A 73 7.41 7.67 11.43
C GLY A 73 8.03 6.38 10.87
N PRO A 74 9.33 6.38 10.54
CA PRO A 74 10.00 5.25 9.88
C PRO A 74 9.89 3.92 10.64
N GLN A 75 9.98 3.93 11.97
CA GLN A 75 9.84 2.71 12.77
C GLN A 75 8.46 2.06 12.65
N ALA A 76 7.40 2.86 12.82
CA ALA A 76 6.02 2.36 12.69
C ALA A 76 5.73 1.90 11.25
N ARG A 77 6.19 2.65 10.24
CA ARG A 77 6.07 2.23 8.83
C ARG A 77 6.79 0.92 8.52
N GLY A 78 7.92 0.65 9.17
CA GLY A 78 8.64 -0.62 9.01
C GLY A 78 7.81 -1.85 9.41
N ARG A 79 6.88 -1.70 10.36
CA ARG A 79 5.98 -2.77 10.82
C ARG A 79 4.74 -2.92 9.94
N LEU A 80 4.33 -1.85 9.25
CA LEU A 80 3.14 -1.81 8.39
C LEU A 80 3.36 -2.33 6.97
N ARG A 81 4.32 -3.25 6.79
CA ARG A 81 4.58 -3.83 5.48
C ARG A 81 3.54 -4.89 5.18
N LEU A 82 2.82 -4.72 4.07
CA LEU A 82 1.88 -5.71 3.54
C LEU A 82 2.54 -6.53 2.44
N SER A 83 2.13 -7.80 2.33
CA SER A 83 2.61 -8.68 1.27
C SER A 83 1.90 -8.41 -0.06
N ASP A 84 0.63 -7.98 0.01
CA ASP A 84 -0.13 -7.48 -1.13
C ASP A 84 -0.26 -5.93 -1.08
N PRO A 85 0.37 -5.22 -2.01
CA PRO A 85 0.32 -3.76 -2.13
C PRO A 85 -1.09 -3.19 -2.28
N TRP A 86 -2.05 -3.91 -2.86
CA TRP A 86 -3.42 -3.42 -3.01
C TRP A 86 -4.11 -3.23 -1.66
N ARG A 87 -3.70 -4.00 -0.66
CA ARG A 87 -4.27 -3.98 0.69
C ARG A 87 -3.88 -2.78 1.53
N TYR A 88 -2.94 -1.95 1.06
CA TYR A 88 -2.70 -0.65 1.69
C TYR A 88 -3.93 0.28 1.61
N GLY A 89 -4.78 0.11 0.58
CA GLY A 89 -6.07 0.79 0.51
C GLY A 89 -7.01 0.36 1.64
N GLU A 90 -7.18 -0.96 1.81
CA GLU A 90 -7.98 -1.57 2.88
C GLU A 90 -7.50 -1.10 4.26
N LEU A 91 -6.18 -1.09 4.49
CA LEU A 91 -5.62 -0.62 5.74
C LEU A 91 -5.89 0.88 5.97
N ALA A 92 -5.69 1.73 4.96
CA ALA A 92 -5.99 3.16 5.07
C ALA A 92 -7.46 3.44 5.41
N GLU A 93 -8.38 2.72 4.77
CA GLU A 93 -9.81 2.81 5.06
C GLU A 93 -10.14 2.37 6.48
N GLY A 94 -9.49 1.30 6.97
CA GLY A 94 -9.58 0.86 8.36
C GLY A 94 -9.14 1.94 9.36
N VAL A 95 -8.02 2.62 9.08
CA VAL A 95 -7.52 3.73 9.93
C VAL A 95 -8.50 4.92 9.91
N ASP A 96 -9.01 5.30 8.74
CA ASP A 96 -9.98 6.40 8.63
C ASP A 96 -11.28 6.06 9.38
N ALA A 97 -11.77 4.82 9.29
CA ALA A 97 -12.93 4.35 10.06
C ALA A 97 -12.66 4.35 11.57
N TRP A 98 -11.46 3.96 12.01
CA TRP A 98 -11.05 4.04 13.40
C TRP A 98 -11.03 5.50 13.89
N GLY A 99 -10.44 6.41 13.12
CA GLY A 99 -10.41 7.84 13.43
C GLY A 99 -11.81 8.46 13.50
N PHE A 100 -12.71 8.06 12.62
CA PHE A 100 -14.11 8.50 12.66
C PHE A 100 -14.82 8.03 13.94
N ARG A 101 -14.61 6.77 14.37
CA ARG A 101 -15.14 6.29 15.65
C ARG A 101 -14.57 7.05 16.85
N LEU A 102 -13.28 7.35 16.81
CA LEU A 102 -12.63 8.15 17.84
C LEU A 102 -13.26 9.55 17.94
N LEU A 103 -13.50 10.20 16.79
CA LEU A 103 -14.22 11.47 16.72
C LEU A 103 -15.62 11.36 17.34
N GLN A 104 -16.39 10.31 17.00
CA GLN A 104 -17.73 10.10 17.55
C GLN A 104 -17.73 9.88 19.07
N ARG A 105 -16.69 9.24 19.62
CA ARG A 105 -16.54 8.98 21.06
C ARG A 105 -16.11 10.21 21.84
N ASP A 106 -15.06 10.89 21.36
CA ASP A 106 -14.38 11.96 22.10
C ASP A 106 -14.92 13.36 21.73
N GLY A 107 -15.67 13.49 20.64
CA GLY A 107 -16.20 14.77 20.14
C GLY A 107 -15.14 15.71 19.56
N VAL A 108 -13.88 15.27 19.47
CA VAL A 108 -12.74 16.07 19.02
C VAL A 108 -12.25 15.59 17.66
N SER A 109 -12.19 16.52 16.71
CA SER A 109 -11.59 16.27 15.40
C SER A 109 -10.06 16.30 15.48
N LEU A 110 -9.43 15.23 15.02
CA LEU A 110 -7.98 15.08 15.01
C LEU A 110 -7.45 15.11 13.57
N GLY A 111 -6.25 15.67 13.39
CA GLY A 111 -5.55 15.60 12.12
C GLY A 111 -5.06 14.19 11.80
N ARG A 112 -4.82 13.90 10.51
CA ARG A 112 -4.37 12.58 10.02
C ARG A 112 -3.17 12.00 10.78
N ALA A 113 -2.18 12.83 11.09
CA ALA A 113 -0.99 12.39 11.82
C ALA A 113 -1.30 11.93 13.25
N GLU A 114 -2.21 12.62 13.93
CA GLU A 114 -2.60 12.23 15.27
C GLU A 114 -3.49 11.00 15.27
N VAL A 115 -4.44 10.91 14.34
CA VAL A 115 -5.23 9.69 14.12
C VAL A 115 -4.32 8.50 13.86
N ALA A 116 -3.36 8.63 12.94
CA ALA A 116 -2.43 7.56 12.60
C ALA A 116 -1.59 7.13 13.81
N ARG A 117 -1.05 8.09 14.56
CA ARG A 117 -0.24 7.82 15.76
C ARG A 117 -1.03 7.09 16.82
N ARG A 118 -2.23 7.59 17.14
CA ARG A 118 -3.10 6.98 18.15
C ARG A 118 -3.59 5.60 17.71
N TRP A 119 -4.06 5.45 16.47
CA TRP A 119 -4.43 4.14 15.91
C TRP A 119 -3.29 3.13 16.04
N PHE A 120 -2.07 3.54 15.69
CA PHE A 120 -0.92 2.65 15.75
C PHE A 120 -0.63 2.16 17.18
N SER A 121 -0.68 3.07 18.17
CA SER A 121 -0.38 2.74 19.57
C SER A 121 -1.54 2.11 20.34
N GLU A 122 -2.78 2.48 20.02
CA GLU A 122 -3.98 2.10 20.78
C GLU A 122 -4.71 0.89 20.18
N GLU A 123 -4.57 0.63 18.87
CA GLU A 123 -5.20 -0.53 18.21
C GLU A 123 -4.17 -1.45 17.58
N TYR A 124 -3.39 -0.98 16.60
CA TYR A 124 -2.53 -1.86 15.79
C TYR A 124 -1.51 -2.63 16.63
N ALA A 125 -0.68 -1.93 17.41
CA ALA A 125 0.39 -2.57 18.17
C ALA A 125 -0.15 -3.52 19.27
N PRO A 126 -1.17 -3.15 20.07
CA PRO A 126 -1.80 -4.08 21.01
C PRO A 126 -2.40 -5.32 20.35
N VAL A 127 -3.09 -5.16 19.21
CA VAL A 127 -3.69 -6.28 18.48
C VAL A 127 -2.63 -7.24 17.93
N VAL A 128 -1.53 -6.71 17.39
CA VAL A 128 -0.40 -7.55 16.95
C VAL A 128 0.28 -8.26 18.12
N ALA A 129 0.39 -7.61 19.28
CA ALA A 129 0.92 -8.25 20.49
C ALA A 129 0.01 -9.41 20.94
N LEU A 130 -1.30 -9.20 20.92
CA LEU A 130 -2.30 -10.21 21.24
C LEU A 130 -2.26 -11.41 20.28
N LEU A 131 -2.11 -11.15 18.97
CA LEU A 131 -1.92 -12.21 17.97
C LEU A 131 -0.66 -13.04 18.25
N ARG A 132 0.44 -12.41 18.68
CA ARG A 132 1.68 -13.08 19.07
C ARG A 132 1.46 -13.95 20.31
N GLU A 133 0.84 -13.38 21.35
CA GLU A 133 0.55 -14.08 22.62
C GLU A 133 -0.39 -15.28 22.41
N ALA A 134 -1.37 -15.15 21.51
CA ALA A 134 -2.29 -16.22 21.19
C ALA A 134 -1.73 -17.26 20.20
N ALA A 135 -0.47 -17.14 19.76
CA ALA A 135 0.14 -17.95 18.71
C ALA A 135 -0.66 -17.96 17.38
N LEU A 136 -1.38 -16.86 17.11
CA LEU A 136 -2.16 -16.62 15.89
C LEU A 136 -1.41 -15.80 14.84
N PHE A 137 -0.13 -15.52 15.08
CA PHE A 137 0.79 -14.85 14.16
C PHE A 137 2.16 -15.53 14.20
N ASP A 138 2.72 -15.81 13.03
CA ASP A 138 4.08 -16.32 12.84
C ASP A 138 4.82 -15.44 11.83
N ALA A 139 5.86 -14.74 12.31
CA ALA A 139 6.68 -13.83 11.51
C ALA A 139 7.44 -14.54 10.38
N ALA A 140 7.60 -15.86 10.44
CA ALA A 140 8.19 -16.64 9.34
C ALA A 140 7.21 -16.89 8.18
N ARG A 141 5.90 -16.71 8.41
CA ARG A 141 4.83 -17.07 7.45
C ARG A 141 4.08 -15.88 6.91
N GLU A 142 3.88 -14.84 7.71
CA GLU A 142 3.14 -13.64 7.30
C GLU A 142 3.73 -12.37 7.94
N ARG A 143 3.39 -11.20 7.38
CA ARG A 143 3.79 -9.91 7.96
C ARG A 143 2.77 -9.48 9.01
N GLU A 144 3.22 -8.69 10.00
CA GLU A 144 2.34 -8.20 11.07
C GLU A 144 1.08 -7.50 10.53
N ALA A 145 1.24 -6.66 9.51
CA ALA A 145 0.13 -5.94 8.90
C ALA A 145 -0.86 -6.87 8.16
N ASP A 146 -0.37 -7.94 7.54
CA ASP A 146 -1.23 -8.94 6.88
C ASP A 146 -2.08 -9.68 7.92
N ALA A 147 -1.46 -10.08 9.04
CA ALA A 147 -2.12 -10.74 10.17
C ALA A 147 -3.18 -9.84 10.82
N TYR A 148 -2.83 -8.56 11.04
CA TYR A 148 -3.75 -7.55 11.54
C TYR A 148 -4.98 -7.38 10.64
N LEU A 149 -4.81 -7.30 9.32
CA LEU A 149 -5.93 -7.16 8.41
C LEU A 149 -6.80 -8.43 8.36
N ARG A 150 -6.17 -9.62 8.33
CA ARG A 150 -6.88 -10.92 8.40
C ARG A 150 -7.80 -10.96 9.62
N LEU A 151 -7.27 -10.54 10.76
CA LEU A 151 -8.00 -10.47 12.01
C LEU A 151 -9.10 -9.38 11.99
N SER A 152 -8.82 -8.20 11.43
CA SER A 152 -9.78 -7.11 11.31
C SER A 152 -10.97 -7.46 10.43
N ALA A 153 -10.76 -8.22 9.36
CA ALA A 153 -11.82 -8.76 8.52
C ALA A 153 -12.70 -9.76 9.27
N GLU A 154 -12.08 -10.64 10.06
CA GLU A 154 -12.78 -11.65 10.86
C GLU A 154 -13.55 -11.04 12.04
N ARG A 155 -13.07 -9.92 12.62
CA ARG A 155 -13.81 -9.11 13.61
C ARG A 155 -15.18 -8.69 13.09
N TYR A 156 -15.24 -8.26 11.83
CA TYR A 156 -16.49 -7.88 11.18
C TYR A 156 -17.42 -9.09 10.98
N ARG A 157 -16.84 -10.24 10.64
CA ARG A 157 -17.59 -11.48 10.36
C ARG A 157 -18.16 -12.13 11.62
N ILE A 158 -17.39 -12.17 12.70
CA ILE A 158 -17.74 -12.90 13.94
C ILE A 158 -18.54 -12.04 14.91
N MET A 159 -18.06 -10.81 15.19
CA MET A 159 -18.57 -10.07 16.35
C MET A 159 -19.63 -9.04 15.99
N ARG A 160 -19.73 -8.62 14.72
CA ARG A 160 -20.47 -7.42 14.29
C ARG A 160 -20.18 -6.19 15.17
N SER A 161 -19.03 -6.18 15.85
CA SER A 161 -18.56 -5.19 16.82
C SER A 161 -17.19 -4.66 16.39
N GLN A 162 -16.85 -3.45 16.82
CA GLN A 162 -15.59 -2.79 16.49
C GLN A 162 -14.63 -2.70 17.69
N GLU A 163 -15.00 -3.27 18.85
CA GLU A 163 -14.19 -3.26 20.08
C GLU A 163 -13.35 -4.54 20.20
N TRP A 164 -12.11 -4.40 20.65
CA TRP A 164 -11.24 -5.52 21.03
C TRP A 164 -11.44 -5.84 22.51
N SER A 165 -11.88 -7.06 22.80
CA SER A 165 -12.01 -7.61 24.15
C SER A 165 -11.41 -9.02 24.19
N ASP A 166 -11.10 -9.55 25.37
CA ASP A 166 -10.61 -10.94 25.50
C ASP A 166 -11.59 -11.95 24.88
N GLU A 167 -12.88 -11.65 24.92
CA GLU A 167 -13.94 -12.44 24.27
C GLU A 167 -13.82 -12.46 22.74
N ALA A 168 -13.39 -11.33 22.14
CA ALA A 168 -13.10 -11.24 20.70
C ALA A 168 -12.05 -12.28 20.27
N VAL A 169 -10.97 -12.36 21.06
CA VAL A 169 -9.82 -13.23 20.81
C VAL A 169 -10.21 -14.69 20.92
N GLU A 170 -11.03 -15.02 21.90
CA GLU A 170 -11.48 -16.39 22.14
C GLU A 170 -12.49 -16.87 21.08
N GLY A 171 -13.21 -15.95 20.43
CA GLY A 171 -14.05 -16.25 19.26
C GLY A 171 -13.24 -16.72 18.05
N LEU A 172 -12.04 -16.16 17.84
CA LEU A 172 -11.17 -16.46 16.71
C LEU A 172 -10.43 -17.80 16.83
N ARG A 173 -10.21 -18.28 18.05
CA ARG A 173 -9.63 -19.62 18.29
C ARG A 173 -10.59 -20.75 17.94
N ARG A 174 -11.90 -20.47 17.83
CA ARG A 174 -12.97 -21.46 17.68
C ARG A 174 -13.58 -21.53 16.28
N GLY A 175 -13.26 -20.58 15.40
CA GLY A 175 -13.69 -20.54 13.99
C GLY A 175 -12.58 -20.97 13.05
#